data_AF-A0A6A4G2M7-F1
#
_entry.id   AF-A0A6A4G2M7-F1
#
_cell.length_a   1.000
_cell.length_b   1.000
_cell.length_c   1.000
_cell.angle_alpha   90.00
_cell.angle_beta   90.00
_cell.angle_gamma   90.00
#
_symmetry.space_group_name_H-M   'P 1'
#
loop_
_entity.id
_entity.type
_entity.pdbx_description
1 polymer ?
#
loop_
_entity_poly.entity_id
_entity_poly.type
_entity_poly.pdbx_seq_one_letter_code
_entity_poly.pdbx_strand_id
1 'polypeptide(L)' 'MPSYTNDELLADVHQVLDGEHAPTVSKQTQIHYRTLMNWVDKAKNGNPVAPSRRGPPSSVGKGRGLDKL' A
#
# COMPACT_ATOMS: atom_id res chain seq x y z
N MET A 1 -3.60 9.71 14.27
CA MET A 1 -3.75 8.69 13.22
C MET A 1 -4.21 9.40 11.96
N PRO A 2 -3.59 9.19 10.79
CA PRO A 2 -4.19 9.65 9.54
C PRO A 2 -5.62 9.09 9.45
N SER A 3 -6.57 9.94 9.12
CA SER A 3 -8.01 9.62 9.12
C SER A 3 -8.47 9.15 7.73
N TYR A 4 -7.61 8.40 7.03
CA TYR A 4 -7.90 7.80 5.74
C TYR A 4 -7.50 6.33 5.76
N THR A 5 -8.30 5.51 5.09
CA THR A 5 -8.09 4.08 4.85
C THR A 5 -7.10 3.87 3.71
N ASN A 6 -6.57 2.64 3.59
CA ASN A 6 -5.70 2.31 2.45
C ASN A 6 -6.46 2.35 1.11
N ASP A 7 -7.76 2.05 1.12
CA ASP A 7 -8.59 2.07 -0.08
C ASP A 7 -8.83 3.51 -0.57
N GLU A 8 -9.07 4.45 0.35
CA GLU A 8 -9.14 5.89 0.03
C GLU A 8 -7.81 6.39 -0.53
N LEU A 9 -6.69 6.01 0.09
CA LEU A 9 -5.36 6.34 -0.42
C LEU A 9 -5.12 5.80 -1.83
N LEU A 10 -5.52 4.55 -2.09
CA LEU A 10 -5.38 3.94 -3.41
C LEU A 10 -6.23 4.70 -4.44
N ALA A 11 -7.49 4.98 -4.14
CA ALA A 11 -8.38 5.72 -5.02
C ALA A 11 -7.80 7.11 -5.37
N ASP A 12 -7.29 7.83 -4.39
CA ASP A 12 -6.70 9.16 -4.58
C ASP A 12 -5.39 9.12 -5.39
N VAL A 13 -4.56 8.09 -5.19
CA VAL A 13 -3.36 7.85 -6.00
C VAL A 13 -3.74 7.55 -7.45
N HIS A 14 -4.77 6.74 -7.67
CA HIS A 14 -5.27 6.43 -9.01
C HIS A 14 -5.80 7.67 -9.73
N GLN A 15 -6.56 8.53 -9.06
CA GLN A 15 -7.00 9.82 -9.64
C GLN A 15 -5.82 10.65 -10.16
N VAL A 16 -4.75 10.78 -9.36
CA VAL A 16 -3.55 11.54 -9.77
C VAL A 16 -2.81 10.85 -10.93
N LEU A 17 -2.80 9.52 -10.98
CA LEU A 17 -2.22 8.76 -12.09
C LEU A 17 -3.04 8.90 -13.38
N ASP A 18 -4.36 9.02 -13.26
CA ASP A 18 -5.31 9.23 -14.36
C ASP A 18 -5.29 10.68 -14.89
N GLY A 19 -4.54 11.57 -14.21
CA GLY A 19 -4.28 12.94 -14.67
C GLY A 19 -4.88 14.04 -13.80
N GLU A 20 -5.54 13.70 -12.69
CA GLU A 20 -6.05 14.71 -11.75
C GLU A 20 -4.93 15.53 -11.10
N HIS A 21 -5.23 16.79 -10.82
CA HIS A 21 -4.26 17.72 -10.28
C HIS A 21 -4.02 17.43 -8.79
N ALA A 22 -2.84 16.90 -8.44
CA ALA A 22 -2.52 16.45 -7.08
C ALA A 22 -2.77 17.45 -5.93
N PRO A 23 -2.52 18.77 -6.06
CA PRO A 23 -2.90 19.76 -5.05
C PRO A 23 -4.42 19.86 -4.84
N THR A 24 -5.23 19.61 -5.88
CA THR A 24 -6.70 19.57 -5.78
C THR A 24 -7.13 18.33 -5.00
N VAL A 25 -6.62 17.15 -5.39
CA VAL A 25 -6.90 15.87 -4.71
C VAL A 25 -6.52 15.95 -3.23
N SER A 26 -5.34 16.52 -2.91
CA SER A 26 -4.91 16.68 -1.52
C SER A 26 -5.78 17.64 -0.70
N LYS A 27 -6.42 18.64 -1.31
CA LYS A 27 -7.34 19.56 -0.63
C LYS A 27 -8.72 18.95 -0.40
N GLN A 28 -9.16 18.08 -1.31
CA GLN A 28 -10.46 17.41 -1.23
C GLN A 28 -10.45 16.22 -0.28
N THR A 29 -9.27 15.66 -0.02
CA THR A 29 -9.07 14.46 0.79
C THR A 29 -8.43 14.83 2.13
N GLN A 30 -8.37 13.87 3.05
CA GLN A 30 -7.61 14.03 4.29
C GLN A 30 -6.14 13.62 4.12
N ILE A 31 -5.69 13.43 2.87
CA ILE A 31 -4.32 13.01 2.55
C ILE A 31 -3.46 14.23 2.26
N HIS A 32 -2.43 14.39 3.08
CA HIS A 32 -1.47 15.47 2.89
C HIS A 32 -0.71 15.31 1.57
N TYR A 33 -0.52 16.42 0.84
CA TYR A 33 0.07 16.44 -0.51
C TYR A 33 1.38 15.66 -0.62
N ARG A 34 2.28 15.85 0.37
CA ARG A 34 3.57 15.15 0.40
C ARG A 34 3.41 13.63 0.51
N THR A 35 2.41 13.18 1.25
CA THR A 35 2.11 11.76 1.40
C THR A 35 1.53 11.20 0.11
N LEU A 36 0.56 11.90 -0.48
CA LEU A 36 -0.05 11.54 -1.76
C LEU A 36 1.03 11.37 -2.86
N MET A 37 1.91 12.37 -3.03
CA MET A 37 2.97 12.32 -4.04
C MET A 37 4.00 11.20 -3.81
N ASN A 38 4.34 10.90 -2.55
CA ASN A 38 5.22 9.78 -2.23
C ASN A 38 4.61 8.43 -2.64
N TRP A 39 3.29 8.29 -2.52
CA TRP A 39 2.58 7.08 -2.97
C TRP A 39 2.42 7.02 -4.49
N VAL A 40 2.17 8.16 -5.14
CA VAL A 40 2.16 8.26 -6.61
C VAL A 40 3.51 7.87 -7.19
N ASP A 41 4.62 8.33 -6.60
CA ASP A 41 5.98 7.94 -7.03
C ASP A 41 6.21 6.43 -6.85
N LYS A 42 5.83 5.87 -5.69
CA LYS A 42 5.89 4.43 -5.45
C LYS A 42 5.09 3.64 -6.48
N ALA A 43 3.87 4.07 -6.80
CA ALA A 43 3.01 3.44 -7.79
C ALA A 43 3.63 3.46 -9.20
N LYS A 44 4.20 4.60 -9.61
CA LYS A 44 4.91 4.74 -10.89
C LYS A 44 6.13 3.82 -11.00
N ASN A 45 6.81 3.61 -9.88
CA ASN A 45 7.95 2.70 -9.77
C ASN A 45 7.56 1.21 -9.63
N GLY A 46 6.28 0.87 -9.82
CA GLY A 46 5.79 -0.51 -9.73
C GLY A 46 5.75 -1.08 -8.30
N ASN A 47 5.90 -0.23 -7.28
CA ASN A 47 5.75 -0.67 -5.90
C ASN A 47 4.27 -0.75 -5.55
N PRO A 48 3.81 -1.83 -4.89
CA PRO A 48 2.44 -1.93 -4.43
C PRO A 48 2.15 -0.80 -3.43
N VAL A 49 1.09 -0.04 -3.72
CA VAL A 49 0.59 1.05 -2.85
C VAL A 49 -0.15 0.49 -1.62
N ALA A 50 -0.55 -0.79 -1.65
CA ALA A 50 -1.07 -1.46 -0.47
C ALA A 50 0.07 -1.76 0.53
N PRO A 51 -0.14 -1.55 1.84
CA PRO A 51 0.80 -2.03 2.83
C PRO A 51 0.89 -3.55 2.68
N SER A 52 2.08 -4.02 2.29
CA SER A 52 2.40 -5.44 2.26
C SER A 52 2.18 -5.98 3.67
N ARG A 53 1.02 -6.59 3.92
CA ARG A 53 0.79 -7.37 5.13
C ARG A 53 1.73 -8.56 5.02
N ARG A 54 2.97 -8.40 5.51
CA ARG A 54 3.72 -9.53 6.04
C ARG A 54 2.83 -10.06 7.15
N GLY A 55 2.01 -11.04 6.83
CA GLY A 55 1.45 -11.91 7.84
C GLY A 55 2.59 -12.43 8.72
N PRO A 56 2.30 -12.85 9.95
CA PRO A 56 3.31 -13.55 10.74
C PRO A 56 3.94 -14.65 9.87
N PRO A 57 5.26 -14.88 9.94
CA PRO A 57 5.91 -15.90 9.12
C PRO A 57 5.11 -17.19 9.26
N SER A 58 4.64 -17.74 8.13
CA SER A 58 4.01 -19.05 8.11
C SER A 58 5.06 -20.06 8.56
N SER A 59 5.09 -20.34 9.86
CA SER A 59 5.81 -21.49 10.42
C SER A 59 5.09 -22.76 9.99
N VAL A 60 5.20 -23.14 8.72
CA VAL A 60 5.07 -24.54 8.30
C VAL A 60 6.47 -25.13 8.32
N GLY A 61 6.98 -25.29 9.54
CA GLY A 61 8.07 -26.22 9.85
C GLY A 61 7.45 -27.52 10.32
N LYS A 62 6.75 -28.26 9.43
CA LYS A 62 6.37 -29.65 9.73
C LYS A 62 7.62 -30.49 9.56
N GLY A 63 8.24 -30.83 10.69
CA GLY A 63 9.43 -31.65 10.76
C GLY A 63 9.30 -32.89 9.88
N ARG A 64 10.20 -32.99 8.90
CA ARG A 64 10.59 -34.24 8.26
C ARG A 64 11.42 -35.02 9.29
N GLY A 65 11.09 -36.29 9.49
CA GLY A 65 11.94 -37.25 10.20
C GLY A 65 11.16 -38.02 11.26
N LEU A 66 10.76 -39.23 10.90
CA LEU A 66 10.95 -40.47 11.68
C LEU A 66 10.35 -41.62 10.86
N ASP A 67 10.85 -41.78 9.63
CA ASP A 67 11.07 -43.10 9.05
C ASP A 67 12.30 -43.72 9.73
N LYS A 68 12.07 -44.64 10.65
CA LYS A 68 13.00 -45.75 10.88
C LYS A 68 12.24 -46.94 11.44
N LEU A 69 12.49 -48.06 10.75
CA LEU A 69 12.15 -49.44 11.04
C LEU A 69 12.33 -49.82 12.51
#